data_AF-A0A498STA0-F1
#
_entry.id   AF-A0A498STA0-F1
#
_cell.length_a   1.000
_cell.length_b   1.000
_cell.length_c   1.000
_cell.angle_alpha   90.00
_cell.angle_beta   90.00
_cell.angle_gamma   90.00
#
_symmetry.space_group_name_H-M   'P 1'
#
loop_
_entity.id
_entity.type
_entity.pdbx_description
1 polymer ?
#
loop_
_entity_poly.entity_id
_entity_poly.type
_entity_poly.pdbx_seq_one_letter_code
_entity_poly.pdbx_strand_id
1 'polypeptide(L)'
;EAVAPPVNSFYSPKIKQLVYAVFRSPLAGISSSAICAFDIQQINDVFSESKYGDRSNLQSLWMNALYSDTSKYRPGKCTNNSRLLSEEAVAFARANPLMNEAVPNYFGAPIAIHTGLDHFTQIVIDSQVKAIDGNLYDIIFVGTNQGNIFKMVNLAGTKATTKQPSH
;
A
#
# COMPACT_ATOMS: atom_id res chain seq x y z
N GLU A 1 12.70 4.13 -1.29
CA GLU A 1 11.26 3.81 -1.44
C GLU A 1 10.70 4.70 -2.54
N ALA A 2 9.68 4.26 -3.27
CA ALA A 2 9.04 5.04 -4.32
C ALA A 2 7.59 4.61 -4.49
N VAL A 3 6.74 5.51 -4.95
CA VAL A 3 5.31 5.28 -5.13
C VAL A 3 4.91 5.77 -6.51
N ALA A 4 4.27 4.91 -7.30
CA ALA A 4 3.72 5.29 -8.59
C ALA A 4 2.41 6.09 -8.40
N PRO A 5 2.06 7.00 -9.34
CA PRO A 5 0.73 7.59 -9.37
C PRO A 5 -0.37 6.51 -9.39
N PRO A 6 -1.55 6.77 -8.81
CA PRO A 6 -2.65 5.83 -8.83
C PRO A 6 -3.06 5.46 -10.26
N VAL A 7 -3.31 4.17 -10.50
CA VAL A 7 -3.78 3.64 -11.79
C VAL A 7 -5.09 2.89 -11.63
N ASN A 8 -5.90 2.88 -12.69
CA ASN A 8 -7.13 2.10 -12.72
C ASN A 8 -6.82 0.72 -13.29
N SER A 9 -7.01 -0.33 -12.50
CA SER A 9 -6.69 -1.70 -12.87
C SER A 9 -7.91 -2.61 -12.79
N PHE A 10 -8.01 -3.54 -13.75
CA PHE A 10 -9.10 -4.52 -13.82
C PHE A 10 -8.63 -5.89 -13.32
N TYR A 11 -8.91 -6.23 -12.05
CA TYR A 11 -8.59 -7.53 -11.44
C TYR A 11 -9.85 -8.35 -11.06
N SER A 12 -10.96 -8.15 -11.79
CA SER A 12 -12.27 -8.86 -11.67
C SER A 12 -13.16 -8.45 -10.48
N PRO A 13 -14.50 -8.42 -10.62
CA PRO A 13 -15.29 -7.80 -11.69
C PRO A 13 -15.37 -6.27 -11.55
N LYS A 14 -14.53 -5.66 -10.71
CA LYS A 14 -14.53 -4.22 -10.42
C LYS A 14 -13.21 -3.58 -10.85
N ILE A 15 -13.31 -2.35 -11.34
CA ILE A 15 -12.15 -1.47 -11.48
C ILE A 15 -11.68 -1.12 -10.07
N LYS A 16 -10.38 -1.24 -9.84
CA LYS A 16 -9.73 -0.80 -8.61
C LYS A 16 -8.74 0.30 -8.91
N GLN A 17 -8.70 1.32 -8.06
CA GLN A 17 -7.68 2.35 -8.13
C GLN A 17 -6.52 1.92 -7.24
N LEU A 18 -5.44 1.44 -7.87
CA LEU A 18 -4.30 0.87 -7.17
C LEU A 18 -3.12 1.84 -7.13
N VAL A 19 -2.43 1.85 -6.02
CA VAL A 19 -1.13 2.51 -5.85
C VAL A 19 -0.06 1.43 -5.71
N TYR A 20 0.91 1.45 -6.61
CA TYR A 20 2.07 0.56 -6.56
C TYR A 20 3.22 1.25 -5.84
N ALA A 21 3.89 0.54 -4.95
CA ALA A 21 4.99 1.08 -4.16
C ALA A 21 6.15 0.11 -4.03
N VAL A 22 7.35 0.67 -4.00
CA VAL A 22 8.63 -0.01 -3.78
C VAL A 22 9.06 0.19 -2.34
N PHE A 23 9.28 -0.93 -1.65
CA PHE A 23 9.83 -1.00 -0.30
C PHE A 23 11.25 -1.56 -0.34
N ARG A 24 12.07 -1.20 0.65
CA ARG A 24 13.44 -1.70 0.80
C ARG A 24 13.65 -2.20 2.22
N SER A 25 14.41 -3.27 2.40
CA SER A 25 14.85 -3.69 3.73
C SER A 25 15.76 -2.63 4.38
N PRO A 26 15.54 -2.27 5.66
CA PRO A 26 16.42 -1.38 6.39
C PRO A 26 17.72 -2.07 6.85
N LEU A 27 17.82 -3.39 6.72
CA LEU A 27 18.96 -4.17 7.21
C LEU A 27 20.24 -3.82 6.45
N ALA A 28 21.27 -3.40 7.18
CA ALA A 28 22.58 -3.10 6.62
C ALA A 28 23.17 -4.34 5.93
N GLY A 29 23.74 -4.14 4.75
CA GLY A 29 24.32 -5.24 3.95
C GLY A 29 23.30 -6.10 3.21
N ILE A 30 21.98 -5.89 3.39
CA ILE A 30 20.94 -6.58 2.63
C ILE A 30 20.32 -5.62 1.63
N SER A 31 20.64 -5.80 0.34
CA SER A 31 19.97 -5.10 -0.75
C SER A 31 18.76 -5.91 -1.20
N SER A 32 17.66 -5.77 -0.46
CA SER A 32 16.38 -6.40 -0.78
C SER A 32 15.30 -5.35 -0.98
N SER A 33 14.51 -5.49 -2.04
CA SER A 33 13.37 -4.65 -2.37
C SER A 33 12.13 -5.48 -2.64
N ALA A 34 10.97 -4.89 -2.43
CA ALA A 34 9.68 -5.50 -2.75
C ALA A 34 8.77 -4.50 -3.46
N ILE A 35 7.98 -4.99 -4.42
CA ILE A 35 6.91 -4.23 -5.06
C ILE A 35 5.59 -4.72 -4.48
N CYS A 36 4.81 -3.81 -3.90
CA CYS A 36 3.48 -4.08 -3.39
C CYS A 36 2.46 -3.17 -4.09
N ALA A 37 1.19 -3.55 -4.04
CA ALA A 37 0.07 -2.72 -4.49
C ALA A 37 -0.95 -2.57 -3.36
N PHE A 38 -1.61 -1.41 -3.31
CA PHE A 38 -2.61 -1.07 -2.31
C PHE A 38 -3.83 -0.44 -3.00
N ASP A 39 -5.03 -0.86 -2.61
CA ASP A 39 -6.28 -0.27 -3.09
C ASP A 39 -6.58 1.02 -2.34
N ILE A 40 -6.81 2.12 -3.06
CA ILE A 40 -7.17 3.40 -2.46
C ILE A 40 -8.45 3.29 -1.64
N GLN A 41 -9.39 2.44 -2.03
CA GLN A 41 -10.58 2.21 -1.21
C GLN A 41 -10.20 1.62 0.15
N GLN A 42 -9.32 0.60 0.19
CA GLN A 42 -8.87 0.00 1.45
C GLN A 42 -8.07 0.99 2.30
N ILE A 43 -7.28 1.87 1.68
CA ILE A 43 -6.61 2.97 2.39
C ILE A 43 -7.65 3.86 3.09
N ASN A 44 -8.67 4.29 2.34
CA ASN A 44 -9.73 5.13 2.90
C ASN A 44 -10.51 4.42 4.00
N ASP A 45 -10.85 3.14 3.82
CA ASP A 45 -11.58 2.32 4.80
C ASP A 45 -10.81 2.26 6.12
N VAL A 46 -9.49 2.04 6.09
CA VAL A 46 -8.65 2.09 7.30
C VAL A 46 -8.73 3.46 7.96
N PHE A 47 -8.62 4.56 7.19
CA PHE A 47 -8.72 5.91 7.75
C PHE A 47 -10.12 6.32 8.20
N SER A 48 -11.19 5.68 7.74
CA SER A 48 -12.57 5.99 8.14
C SER A 48 -13.14 5.07 9.21
N GLU A 49 -12.67 3.83 9.29
CA GLU A 49 -13.27 2.78 10.12
C GLU A 49 -12.33 2.25 11.20
N SER A 50 -11.01 2.22 10.94
CA SER A 50 -10.08 1.67 11.92
C SER A 50 -10.02 2.51 13.20
N LYS A 51 -9.77 1.84 14.33
CA LYS A 51 -9.47 2.50 15.59
C LYS A 51 -8.12 3.20 15.51
N TYR A 52 -7.90 4.17 16.39
CA TYR A 52 -6.57 4.75 16.55
C TYR A 52 -5.67 3.81 17.36
N GLY A 53 -4.38 3.77 17.02
CA GLY A 53 -3.39 3.03 17.78
C GLY A 53 -3.20 3.67 19.15
N ASP A 54 -3.43 2.90 20.21
CA ASP A 54 -3.23 3.38 21.58
C ASP A 54 -1.78 3.16 22.02
N ARG A 55 -1.16 4.23 22.53
CA ARG A 55 0.11 4.17 23.23
C ARG A 55 -0.07 4.84 24.59
N SER A 56 -0.70 4.12 25.50
CA SER A 56 -0.94 4.57 26.88
C SER A 56 0.33 5.02 27.63
N ASN A 57 1.53 4.54 27.25
CA ASN A 57 2.82 5.06 27.71
C ASN A 57 3.97 4.70 26.74
N LEU A 58 5.09 5.43 26.80
CA LEU A 58 6.29 5.20 25.97
C LEU A 58 6.89 3.79 26.12
N GLN A 59 6.64 3.13 27.26
CA GLN A 59 7.11 1.78 27.59
C GLN A 59 6.07 0.68 27.34
N SER A 60 4.82 1.03 27.03
CA SER A 60 3.78 0.06 26.73
C SER A 60 4.01 -0.53 25.34
N LEU A 61 3.88 -1.86 25.21
CA LEU A 61 3.71 -2.49 23.90
C LEU A 61 2.45 -1.92 23.23
N TRP A 62 2.43 -1.85 21.90
CA TRP A 62 1.22 -1.55 21.12
C TRP A 62 0.22 -2.68 21.31
N MET A 63 -0.42 -2.73 22.46
CA MET A 63 -1.52 -3.63 22.74
C MET A 63 -2.70 -3.11 21.94
N ASN A 64 -3.34 -3.98 21.16
CA ASN A 64 -4.66 -3.73 20.59
C ASN A 64 -5.50 -3.09 21.67
N ALA A 65 -5.89 -1.82 21.49
CA ALA A 65 -6.50 -0.99 22.52
C ALA A 65 -7.59 -1.79 23.27
N LEU A 66 -7.18 -2.41 24.39
CA LEU A 66 -8.08 -3.12 25.27
C LEU A 66 -8.69 -1.98 26.06
N TYR A 67 -9.96 -1.73 25.75
CA TYR A 67 -10.85 -0.72 26.31
C TYR A 67 -10.81 0.66 25.64
N SER A 68 -11.99 0.99 25.07
CA SER A 68 -12.55 2.33 24.92
C SER A 68 -11.79 3.28 23.98
N ASP A 69 -12.30 3.66 22.82
CA ASP A 69 -13.56 4.38 22.67
C ASP A 69 -13.87 4.44 21.16
N THR A 70 -15.13 4.31 20.77
CA THR A 70 -15.59 4.88 19.50
C THR A 70 -15.44 6.39 19.64
N SER A 71 -14.24 6.91 19.41
CA SER A 71 -13.93 8.31 19.71
C SER A 71 -15.01 9.20 19.09
N LYS A 72 -15.65 10.03 19.92
CA LYS A 72 -16.65 11.01 19.50
C LYS A 72 -16.20 11.82 18.28
N TYR A 73 -14.89 11.99 18.13
CA TYR A 73 -14.26 12.70 17.02
C TYR A 73 -13.67 11.73 15.99
N ARG A 74 -13.96 11.97 14.70
CA ARG A 74 -13.29 11.32 13.56
C ARG A 74 -12.47 12.35 12.76
N PRO A 75 -11.29 12.76 13.25
CA PRO A 75 -10.37 13.58 12.47
C PRO A 75 -10.01 12.94 11.11
N GLY A 76 -9.58 13.78 10.17
CA GLY A 76 -9.18 13.35 8.82
C GLY A 76 -10.26 13.53 7.76
N LYS A 77 -11.54 13.72 8.14
CA LYS A 77 -12.58 14.12 7.18
C LYS A 77 -12.41 15.58 6.77
N CYS A 78 -12.40 15.83 5.47
CA CYS A 78 -12.34 17.18 4.92
C CYS A 78 -13.61 17.97 5.28
N THR A 79 -13.43 19.22 5.70
CA THR A 79 -14.52 20.17 5.99
C THR A 79 -14.30 21.46 5.22
N ASN A 80 -15.36 22.23 4.97
CA ASN A 80 -15.25 23.49 4.22
C ASN A 80 -14.37 24.53 4.92
N ASN A 81 -14.29 24.49 6.26
CA ASN A 81 -13.44 25.38 7.04
C ASN A 81 -12.96 24.69 8.31
N SER A 82 -11.71 24.21 8.29
CA SER A 82 -11.09 23.52 9.42
C SER A 82 -10.86 24.40 10.65
N ARG A 83 -10.96 25.73 10.54
CA ARG A 83 -10.85 26.66 11.67
C ARG A 83 -12.05 26.60 12.61
N LEU A 84 -13.17 26.02 12.16
CA LEU A 84 -14.40 25.87 12.96
C LEU A 84 -14.44 24.55 13.76
N LEU A 85 -13.40 23.73 13.67
CA LEU A 85 -13.30 22.51 14.48
C LEU A 85 -13.14 22.87 15.95
N SER A 86 -13.75 22.09 16.84
CA SER A 86 -13.59 22.28 18.29
C SER A 86 -12.14 22.01 18.71
N GLU A 87 -11.68 22.72 19.74
CA GLU A 87 -10.35 22.51 20.31
C GLU A 87 -10.14 21.03 20.72
N GLU A 88 -11.17 20.40 21.29
CA GLU A 88 -11.16 18.97 21.64
C GLU A 88 -10.91 18.06 20.43
N ALA A 89 -11.57 18.32 19.29
CA ALA A 89 -11.38 17.52 18.08
C ALA A 89 -9.96 17.68 17.51
N VAL A 90 -9.42 18.89 17.54
CA VAL A 90 -8.04 19.19 17.11
C VAL A 90 -7.01 18.57 18.06
N ALA A 91 -7.23 18.66 19.38
CA ALA A 91 -6.38 18.05 20.38
C ALA A 91 -6.38 16.52 20.24
N PHE A 92 -7.54 15.91 20.02
CA PHE A 92 -7.66 14.48 19.78
C PHE A 92 -6.89 14.04 18.53
N ALA A 93 -7.01 14.76 17.41
CA ALA A 93 -6.29 14.46 16.17
C ALA A 93 -4.77 14.50 16.35
N ARG A 94 -4.27 15.47 17.15
CA ARG A 94 -2.85 15.61 17.45
C ARG A 94 -2.33 14.48 18.34
N ALA A 95 -3.14 14.04 19.31
CA ALA A 95 -2.77 12.97 20.22
C ALA A 95 -2.81 11.58 19.57
N ASN A 96 -3.64 11.40 18.53
CA ASN A 96 -3.90 10.09 17.92
C ASN A 96 -3.63 10.09 16.40
N PRO A 97 -2.38 10.24 15.94
CA PRO A 97 -2.06 10.30 14.52
C PRO A 97 -2.00 8.94 13.80
N LEU A 98 -1.94 7.84 14.54
CA LEU A 98 -1.72 6.50 13.99
C LEU A 98 -3.02 5.68 14.03
N MET A 99 -3.32 4.95 12.95
CA MET A 99 -4.39 3.95 12.92
C MET A 99 -3.89 2.61 13.46
N ASN A 100 -4.77 1.84 14.09
CA ASN A 100 -4.45 0.53 14.65
C ASN A 100 -4.30 -0.54 13.56
N GLU A 101 -5.12 -0.48 12.52
CA GLU A 101 -5.01 -1.41 11.40
C GLU A 101 -4.03 -0.90 10.35
N ALA A 102 -3.23 -1.83 9.83
CA ALA A 102 -2.39 -1.59 8.66
C ALA A 102 -3.21 -1.77 7.38
N VAL A 103 -2.89 -0.99 6.35
CA VAL A 103 -3.45 -1.20 5.01
C VAL A 103 -2.89 -2.51 4.45
N PRO A 104 -3.74 -3.49 4.09
CA PRO A 104 -3.28 -4.75 3.53
C PRO A 104 -2.75 -4.56 2.11
N ASN A 105 -1.77 -5.38 1.72
CA ASN A 105 -1.40 -5.49 0.31
C ASN A 105 -2.60 -6.07 -0.47
N TYR A 106 -2.97 -5.42 -1.59
CA TYR A 106 -4.11 -5.80 -2.41
C TYR A 106 -4.08 -7.26 -2.89
N PHE A 107 -2.89 -7.78 -3.20
CA PHE A 107 -2.70 -9.16 -3.64
C PHE A 107 -2.35 -10.13 -2.50
N GLY A 108 -2.35 -9.66 -1.24
CA GLY A 108 -2.00 -10.44 -0.06
C GLY A 108 -0.49 -10.71 0.14
N ALA A 109 0.33 -10.49 -0.89
CA ALA A 109 1.78 -10.64 -0.86
C ALA A 109 2.46 -9.68 -1.86
N PRO A 110 3.77 -9.43 -1.74
CA PRO A 110 4.51 -8.66 -2.74
C PRO A 110 4.35 -9.25 -4.14
N ILE A 111 4.17 -8.39 -5.14
CA ILE A 111 4.11 -8.77 -6.56
C ILE A 111 5.48 -9.28 -7.02
N ALA A 112 6.54 -8.63 -6.57
CA ALA A 112 7.91 -9.00 -6.87
C ALA A 112 8.80 -8.75 -5.65
N ILE A 113 9.80 -9.62 -5.48
CA ILE A 113 10.89 -9.46 -4.51
C ILE A 113 12.19 -9.47 -5.32
N HIS A 114 13.04 -8.48 -5.04
CA HIS A 114 14.36 -8.36 -5.65
C HIS A 114 15.42 -8.42 -4.56
N THR A 115 16.40 -9.29 -4.74
CA THR A 115 17.55 -9.44 -3.85
C THR A 115 18.81 -9.47 -4.69
N GLY A 116 19.88 -8.81 -4.22
CA GLY A 116 21.14 -8.83 -4.97
C GLY A 116 22.09 -7.71 -4.59
N LEU A 117 22.74 -7.14 -5.61
CA LEU A 117 23.75 -6.09 -5.46
C LEU A 117 23.16 -4.68 -5.48
N ASP A 118 21.95 -4.51 -6.02
CA ASP A 118 21.23 -3.25 -6.13
C ASP A 118 19.82 -3.34 -5.51
N HIS A 119 19.13 -2.21 -5.40
CA HIS A 119 17.77 -2.11 -4.86
C HIS A 119 16.93 -1.17 -5.71
N PHE A 120 15.62 -1.38 -5.68
CA PHE A 120 14.67 -0.57 -6.41
C PHE A 120 14.57 0.85 -5.80
N THR A 121 14.45 1.85 -6.68
CA THR A 121 14.48 3.28 -6.31
C THR A 121 13.37 4.10 -6.94
N GLN A 122 12.81 3.66 -8.07
CA GLN A 122 11.78 4.37 -8.81
C GLN A 122 10.83 3.34 -9.44
N ILE A 123 9.55 3.70 -9.57
CA ILE A 123 8.52 2.83 -10.16
C ILE A 123 7.54 3.66 -10.97
N VAL A 124 7.18 3.15 -12.15
CA VAL A 124 6.06 3.65 -12.97
C VAL A 124 5.27 2.47 -13.52
N ILE A 125 3.98 2.69 -13.76
CA ILE A 125 3.04 1.65 -14.19
C ILE A 125 2.42 2.07 -15.51
N ASP A 126 2.47 1.19 -16.50
CA ASP A 126 1.66 1.27 -17.71
C ASP A 126 0.48 0.30 -17.53
N SER A 127 -0.67 0.85 -17.16
CA SER A 127 -1.82 0.06 -16.71
C SER A 127 -2.68 -0.42 -17.86
N GLN A 128 -3.21 -1.64 -17.73
CA GLN A 128 -4.22 -2.17 -18.65
C GLN A 128 -3.75 -2.23 -20.11
N VAL A 129 -2.50 -2.63 -20.30
CA VAL A 129 -1.94 -2.94 -21.61
C VAL A 129 -2.57 -4.23 -22.13
N LYS A 130 -3.20 -4.15 -23.30
CA LYS A 130 -3.79 -5.32 -23.96
C LYS A 130 -2.70 -6.19 -24.57
N ALA A 131 -2.61 -7.43 -24.12
CA ALA A 131 -1.73 -8.44 -24.70
C ALA A 131 -2.40 -9.19 -25.86
N ILE A 132 -1.60 -10.00 -26.58
CA ILE A 132 -2.06 -10.77 -27.75
C ILE A 132 -3.11 -11.84 -27.41
N ASP A 133 -3.17 -12.26 -26.15
CA ASP A 133 -4.18 -13.19 -25.63
C ASP A 133 -5.53 -12.51 -25.35
N GLY A 134 -5.61 -11.19 -25.57
CA GLY A 134 -6.79 -10.36 -25.35
C GLY A 134 -6.97 -9.88 -23.91
N ASN A 135 -6.14 -10.33 -22.96
CA ASN A 135 -6.19 -9.91 -21.57
C ASN A 135 -5.50 -8.57 -21.36
N LEU A 136 -5.88 -7.88 -20.27
CA LEU A 136 -5.29 -6.61 -19.85
C LEU A 136 -4.33 -6.86 -18.69
N TYR A 137 -3.14 -6.24 -18.76
CA TYR A 137 -2.11 -6.37 -17.73
C TYR A 137 -1.57 -5.01 -17.32
N ASP A 138 -1.20 -4.88 -16.04
CA ASP A 138 -0.37 -3.78 -15.61
C ASP A 138 1.10 -4.14 -15.84
N ILE A 139 1.80 -3.29 -16.58
CA ILE A 139 3.23 -3.41 -16.84
C ILE A 139 3.97 -2.50 -15.86
N ILE A 140 4.88 -3.10 -15.11
CA ILE A 140 5.68 -2.43 -14.09
C ILE A 140 7.05 -2.13 -14.66
N PHE A 141 7.46 -0.86 -14.63
CA PHE A 141 8.85 -0.46 -14.87
C PHE A 141 9.45 0.01 -13.55
N VAL A 142 10.57 -0.59 -13.16
CA VAL A 142 11.24 -0.27 -11.89
C VAL A 142 12.73 -0.05 -12.10
N GLY A 143 13.23 1.08 -11.62
CA GLY A 143 14.64 1.49 -11.73
C GLY A 143 15.42 1.15 -10.46
N THR A 144 16.71 0.85 -10.58
CA THR A 144 17.59 0.55 -9.45
C THR A 144 18.60 1.65 -9.15
N ASN A 145 19.21 1.61 -7.96
CA ASN A 145 20.27 2.53 -7.56
C ASN A 145 21.59 2.34 -8.34
N GLN A 146 21.69 1.34 -9.22
CA GLN A 146 22.84 1.13 -10.12
C GLN A 146 22.51 1.45 -11.58
N GLY A 147 21.33 2.04 -11.85
CA GLY A 147 20.94 2.45 -13.20
C GLY A 147 20.30 1.34 -14.04
N ASN A 148 20.00 0.17 -13.47
CA ASN A 148 19.27 -0.88 -14.16
C ASN A 148 17.77 -0.56 -14.19
N ILE A 149 17.09 -1.00 -15.26
CA ILE A 149 15.62 -0.91 -15.38
C ILE A 149 15.07 -2.31 -15.63
N PHE A 150 14.14 -2.73 -14.79
CA PHE A 150 13.38 -3.95 -14.98
C PHE A 150 11.99 -3.63 -15.54
N LYS A 151 11.54 -4.43 -16.50
CA LYS A 151 10.18 -4.43 -17.02
C LYS A 151 9.51 -5.75 -16.63
N MET A 152 8.40 -5.67 -15.90
CA MET A 152 7.69 -6.84 -15.37
C MET A 152 6.21 -6.76 -15.72
N VAL A 153 5.55 -7.92 -15.82
CA VAL A 153 4.10 -8.01 -15.98
C VAL A 153 3.50 -8.38 -14.63
N ASN A 154 2.50 -7.64 -14.17
CA ASN A 154 1.75 -8.05 -12.99
C ASN A 154 0.79 -9.19 -13.35
N LEU A 155 1.11 -10.41 -12.89
CA LEU A 155 0.25 -11.58 -13.02
C LEU A 155 -0.53 -11.87 -11.73
N ALA A 156 -0.30 -11.11 -10.65
CA ALA A 156 -1.06 -11.27 -9.42
C ALA A 156 -2.55 -10.97 -9.67
N GLY A 157 -3.44 -11.81 -9.15
CA GLY A 157 -4.89 -11.69 -9.39
C GLY A 157 -5.38 -12.22 -10.74
N THR A 158 -4.49 -12.54 -11.70
CA THR A 158 -4.90 -13.34 -12.85
C THR A 158 -5.09 -14.79 -12.40
N LYS A 159 -6.23 -15.41 -12.73
CA LYS A 159 -6.38 -16.87 -12.57
C LYS A 159 -5.49 -17.54 -13.62
N ALA A 160 -4.21 -17.64 -13.34
CA ALA A 160 -3.33 -18.48 -14.13
C ALA A 160 -3.82 -19.92 -13.96
N THR A 161 -4.36 -20.51 -15.03
CA THR A 161 -4.32 -21.96 -15.20
C THR A 161 -2.86 -22.32 -15.41
N THR A 162 -2.12 -22.45 -14.31
CA THR A 162 -0.77 -22.98 -14.30
C THR A 162 -0.81 -24.41 -14.82
N LYS A 163 -0.61 -24.60 -16.12
CA LYS A 163 0.06 -25.81 -16.58
C LYS A 163 1.51 -25.66 -16.17
N GLN A 164 1.82 -26.20 -15.00
CA GLN A 164 3.18 -26.39 -14.52
C GLN A 164 3.97 -27.14 -15.60
N PRO A 165 5.10 -26.60 -16.10
CA PRO A 165 6.00 -27.38 -16.92
C PRO A 165 6.55 -28.49 -16.04
N SER A 166 6.28 -29.74 -16.40
CA SER A 166 6.97 -30.90 -15.85
C SER A 166 8.44 -30.78 -16.19
N HIS A 167 9.28 -30.66 -15.16
CA HIS A 167 10.67 -31.12 -15.21
C HIS A 167 10.69 -32.63 -14.99
#